data_AF-A0A101HQZ8-F1
#
_entry.id   AF-A0A101HQZ8-F1
#
_cell.length_a   1.000
_cell.length_b   1.000
_cell.length_c   1.000
_cell.angle_alpha   90.00
_cell.angle_beta   90.00
_cell.angle_gamma   90.00
#
_symmetry.space_group_name_H-M   'P 1'
#
loop_
_entity.id
_entity.type
_entity.pdbx_description
1 polymer ?
#
loop_
_entity_poly.entity_id
_entity_poly.type
_entity_poly.pdbx_seq_one_letter_code
_entity_poly.pdbx_strand_id
1 'polypeptide(L)'
;VTFEMHDFLWAAQIGSCTIGITNQGLNDAAHVFLRSLASVSCLYFLTLTTPVTDMVWVLHKLRVPALLIELLTLIYRFILILLEVSRQIYLAQDLRAGYRNIQTGLASLGKLILSVFIKSYRQSLAMYDALVARCYTEKLPVLEERRQWSRRNILLIFLIDGALVLSALYAGGSV
;
A
#
# COMPACT_ATOMS: atom_id res chain seq x y z
N VAL A 1 34.85 -24.26 14.32
CA VAL A 1 34.54 -22.90 13.81
C VAL A 1 35.74 -22.02 14.14
N THR A 2 36.74 -22.04 13.27
CA THR A 2 37.93 -21.19 13.40
C THR A 2 37.55 -19.80 12.93
N PHE A 3 37.25 -18.92 13.88
CA PHE A 3 37.02 -17.50 13.61
C PHE A 3 38.35 -16.87 13.22
N GLU A 4 38.55 -16.59 11.94
CA GLU A 4 39.72 -15.84 11.48
C GLU A 4 39.65 -14.42 12.04
N MET A 5 40.63 -14.08 12.89
CA MET A 5 40.74 -12.77 13.56
C MET A 5 41.25 -11.64 12.65
N HIS A 6 41.29 -11.82 11.32
CA HIS A 6 41.85 -10.82 10.40
C HIS A 6 40.83 -9.85 9.78
N ASP A 7 39.52 -10.06 9.97
CA ASP A 7 38.47 -9.23 9.34
C ASP A 7 37.63 -8.40 10.32
N PHE A 8 37.98 -8.35 11.61
CA PHE A 8 37.25 -7.57 12.61
C PHE A 8 37.84 -6.15 12.75
N LEU A 9 37.08 -5.14 12.34
CA LEU A 9 37.44 -3.72 12.48
C LEU A 9 37.29 -3.24 13.94
N TRP A 10 36.34 -3.81 14.67
CA TRP A 10 36.12 -3.52 16.08
C TRP A 10 35.40 -4.70 16.72
N ALA A 11 35.84 -5.14 17.89
CA ALA A 11 35.16 -6.16 18.67
C ALA A 11 35.12 -5.74 20.14
N ALA A 12 33.95 -5.84 20.76
CA ALA A 12 33.75 -5.69 22.19
C ALA A 12 33.24 -7.02 22.76
N GLN A 13 33.91 -7.50 23.80
CA GLN A 13 33.43 -8.64 24.57
C GLN A 13 32.56 -8.14 25.71
N ILE A 14 31.29 -8.54 25.69
CA ILE A 14 30.37 -8.35 26.81
C ILE A 14 30.03 -9.76 27.31
N GLY A 15 30.67 -10.17 28.41
CA GLY A 15 30.48 -11.49 29.00
C GLY A 15 31.01 -12.63 28.12
N SER A 16 30.16 -13.61 27.78
CA SER A 16 30.50 -14.75 26.90
C SER A 16 30.22 -14.51 25.42
N CYS A 17 29.74 -13.32 25.03
CA CYS A 17 29.42 -12.98 23.65
C CYS A 17 30.41 -11.95 23.12
N THR A 18 30.99 -12.24 21.94
CA THR A 18 31.85 -11.29 21.22
C THR A 18 31.01 -10.62 20.15
N ILE A 19 30.77 -9.31 20.31
CA ILE A 19 30.11 -8.49 19.30
C ILE A 19 31.20 -7.78 18.54
N GLY A 20 31.30 -8.01 17.23
CA GLY A 20 32.29 -7.35 16.40
C GLY A 20 31.77 -7.02 15.01
N ILE A 21 32.31 -5.95 14.43
CA ILE A 21 31.99 -5.50 13.08
C ILE A 21 33.02 -6.11 12.15
N THR A 22 32.57 -6.97 11.23
CA THR A 22 33.39 -7.52 10.17
C THR A 22 33.31 -6.66 8.91
N ASN A 23 34.39 -6.60 8.12
CA ASN A 23 34.37 -5.95 6.80
C ASN A 23 33.27 -6.52 5.89
N GLN A 24 33.09 -7.85 5.93
CA GLN A 24 32.03 -8.56 5.21
C GLN A 24 30.64 -8.11 5.67
N GLY A 25 30.41 -8.03 6.98
CA GLY A 25 29.15 -7.58 7.55
C GLY A 25 28.81 -6.12 7.21
N LEU A 26 29.82 -5.26 7.08
CA LEU A 26 29.62 -3.87 6.64
C LEU A 26 29.20 -3.80 5.16
N ASN A 27 29.79 -4.63 4.30
CA ASN A 27 29.40 -4.69 2.89
C ASN A 27 27.98 -5.25 2.70
N ASP A 28 27.66 -6.34 3.41
CA ASP A 28 26.31 -6.92 3.38
C ASP A 28 25.26 -5.93 3.92
N ALA A 29 25.59 -5.20 4.99
CA ALA A 29 24.72 -4.17 5.53
C ALA A 29 24.49 -3.03 4.52
N ALA A 30 25.53 -2.58 3.82
CA ALA A 30 25.42 -1.57 2.77
C ALA A 30 24.56 -2.06 1.60
N HIS A 31 24.72 -3.31 1.16
CA HIS A 31 23.90 -3.90 0.11
C HIS A 31 22.42 -3.99 0.48
N VAL A 32 22.10 -4.47 1.68
CA VAL A 32 20.71 -4.55 2.17
C VAL A 32 20.11 -3.16 2.33
N PHE A 33 20.90 -2.21 2.85
CA PHE A 33 20.47 -0.81 3.00
C PHE A 33 20.11 -0.18 1.64
N LEU A 34 21.01 -0.27 0.65
CA LEU A 34 20.76 0.27 -0.69
C LEU A 34 19.59 -0.43 -1.39
N ARG A 35 19.46 -1.76 -1.25
CA ARG A 35 18.35 -2.51 -1.84
C ARG A 35 17.00 -2.12 -1.25
N SER A 36 16.93 -1.97 0.06
CA SER A 36 15.70 -1.54 0.74
C SER A 36 15.32 -0.11 0.37
N LEU A 37 16.30 0.81 0.32
CA LEU A 37 16.09 2.19 -0.12
C LEU A 37 15.56 2.26 -1.56
N ALA A 38 16.13 1.48 -2.48
CA ALA A 38 15.68 1.40 -3.87
C ALA A 38 14.24 0.86 -3.97
N SER A 39 13.91 -0.18 -3.22
CA SER A 39 12.55 -0.74 -3.19
C SER A 39 11.52 0.26 -2.69
N VAL A 40 11.83 0.99 -1.61
CA VAL A 40 10.93 1.98 -1.02
C VAL A 40 10.75 3.19 -1.96
N SER A 41 11.84 3.63 -2.61
CA SER A 41 11.78 4.72 -3.59
C SER A 41 10.87 4.36 -4.78
N CYS A 42 11.00 3.14 -5.32
CA CYS A 42 10.14 2.66 -6.40
C CYS A 42 8.67 2.59 -5.97
N LEU A 43 8.39 2.07 -4.76
CA LEU A 43 7.04 2.01 -4.23
C LEU A 43 6.42 3.42 -4.08
N TYR A 44 7.16 4.38 -3.55
CA TYR A 44 6.69 5.76 -3.42
C TYR A 44 6.48 6.42 -4.78
N PHE A 45 7.38 6.18 -5.74
CA PHE A 45 7.23 6.69 -7.09
C PHE A 45 5.92 6.21 -7.72
N LEU A 46 5.61 4.91 -7.63
CA LEU A 46 4.35 4.36 -8.12
C LEU A 46 3.13 4.95 -7.40
N THR A 47 3.19 5.04 -6.07
CA THR A 47 2.09 5.56 -5.25
C THR A 47 1.78 7.03 -5.54
N LEU A 48 2.81 7.84 -5.83
CA LEU A 48 2.66 9.27 -6.08
C LEU A 48 2.25 9.59 -7.53
N THR A 49 2.66 8.76 -8.48
CA THR A 49 2.43 9.01 -9.92
C THR A 49 1.17 8.33 -10.45
N THR A 50 0.71 7.23 -9.84
CA THR A 50 -0.39 6.40 -10.36
C THR A 50 -1.57 6.40 -9.39
N PRO A 51 -2.76 6.89 -9.79
CA PRO A 51 -3.95 6.78 -8.95
C PRO A 51 -4.38 5.32 -8.81
N VAL A 52 -4.95 4.97 -7.66
CA VAL A 52 -5.39 3.59 -7.35
C VAL A 52 -6.36 3.04 -8.40
N THR A 53 -7.18 3.91 -9.00
CA THR A 53 -8.10 3.55 -10.10
C THR A 53 -7.38 2.98 -11.33
N ASP A 54 -6.19 3.49 -11.64
CA ASP A 54 -5.38 3.02 -12.78
C ASP A 54 -4.74 1.65 -12.45
N MET A 55 -4.39 1.39 -11.18
CA MET A 55 -3.96 0.06 -10.71
C MET A 55 -5.07 -0.99 -10.85
N VAL A 56 -6.31 -0.68 -10.46
CA VAL A 56 -7.47 -1.58 -10.58
C VAL A 56 -7.69 -2.00 -12.04
N TRP A 57 -7.43 -1.11 -12.98
CA TRP A 57 -7.53 -1.41 -14.40
C TRP A 57 -6.40 -2.31 -14.92
N VAL A 58 -5.18 -2.20 -14.37
CA VAL A 58 -4.12 -3.17 -14.66
C VAL A 58 -4.52 -4.57 -14.16
N LEU A 59 -5.17 -4.67 -13.00
CA LEU A 59 -5.75 -5.93 -12.51
C LEU A 59 -6.82 -6.50 -13.47
N HIS A 60 -7.61 -5.65 -14.13
CA HIS A 60 -8.52 -6.09 -15.20
C HIS A 60 -7.79 -6.79 -16.34
N LYS A 61 -6.64 -6.24 -16.75
CA LYS A 61 -5.81 -6.81 -17.83
C LYS A 61 -5.18 -8.15 -17.43
N LEU A 62 -5.00 -8.40 -16.14
CA LEU A 62 -4.52 -9.66 -15.57
C LEU A 62 -5.60 -10.76 -15.51
N ARG A 63 -6.75 -10.57 -16.18
CA ARG A 63 -7.90 -11.50 -16.25
C ARG A 63 -8.57 -11.79 -14.90
N VAL A 64 -8.59 -10.81 -14.01
CA VAL A 64 -9.41 -10.89 -12.79
C VAL A 64 -10.90 -10.82 -13.17
N PRO A 65 -11.79 -11.63 -12.56
CA PRO A 65 -13.24 -11.54 -12.79
C PRO A 65 -13.80 -10.12 -12.58
N ALA A 66 -14.66 -9.66 -13.48
CA ALA A 66 -15.24 -8.30 -13.46
C ALA A 66 -15.91 -7.94 -12.13
N LEU A 67 -16.54 -8.92 -11.47
CA LEU A 67 -17.18 -8.75 -10.16
C LEU A 67 -16.19 -8.29 -9.07
N LEU A 68 -14.96 -8.81 -9.06
CA LEU A 68 -13.95 -8.42 -8.08
C LEU A 68 -13.46 -6.98 -8.31
N ILE A 69 -13.42 -6.56 -9.57
CA ILE A 69 -12.95 -5.23 -9.98
C ILE A 69 -13.97 -4.17 -9.58
N GLU A 70 -15.25 -4.46 -9.80
CA GLU A 70 -16.37 -3.63 -9.35
C GLU A 70 -16.39 -3.51 -7.82
N LEU A 71 -16.26 -4.64 -7.13
CA LEU A 71 -16.18 -4.67 -5.68
C LEU A 71 -15.02 -3.82 -5.17
N LEU A 72 -13.83 -3.96 -5.76
CA LEU A 72 -12.64 -3.20 -5.38
C LEU A 72 -12.83 -1.69 -5.58
N THR A 73 -13.46 -1.30 -6.70
CA THR A 73 -13.75 0.10 -7.02
C THR A 73 -14.74 0.71 -6.02
N LEU A 74 -15.78 -0.05 -5.68
CA LEU A 74 -16.77 0.35 -4.68
C LEU A 74 -16.15 0.47 -3.29
N ILE A 75 -15.33 -0.50 -2.88
CA ILE A 75 -14.60 -0.48 -1.61
C ILE A 75 -13.71 0.75 -1.54
N TYR A 76 -12.90 1.03 -2.57
CA TYR A 76 -12.02 2.20 -2.59
C TYR A 76 -12.81 3.51 -2.44
N ARG A 77 -13.91 3.67 -3.19
CA ARG A 77 -14.78 4.83 -3.07
C ARG A 77 -15.38 4.96 -1.66
N PHE A 78 -15.81 3.86 -1.06
CA PHE A 78 -16.35 3.86 0.30
C PHE A 78 -15.30 4.13 1.37
N ILE A 79 -14.05 3.69 1.20
CA ILE A 79 -12.96 4.03 2.13
C ILE A 79 -12.81 5.55 2.25
N LEU A 80 -12.77 6.27 1.13
CA LEU A 80 -12.64 7.73 1.14
C LEU A 80 -13.85 8.43 1.79
N ILE A 81 -15.07 7.96 1.49
CA ILE A 81 -16.30 8.51 2.09
C ILE A 81 -16.33 8.25 3.61
N LEU A 82 -16.01 7.03 4.04
CA LEU A 82 -16.02 6.66 5.45
C LEU A 82 -14.91 7.37 6.22
N LEU A 83 -13.76 7.62 5.59
CA LEU A 83 -12.67 8.41 6.18
C LEU A 83 -13.14 9.84 6.48
N GLU A 84 -13.83 10.49 5.55
CA GLU A 84 -14.36 11.84 5.76
C GLU A 84 -15.43 11.86 6.87
N VAL A 85 -16.32 10.87 6.89
CA VAL A 85 -17.30 10.71 7.97
C VAL A 85 -16.62 10.50 9.32
N SER A 86 -15.62 9.62 9.37
CA SER A 86 -14.83 9.36 10.57
C SER A 86 -14.15 10.63 11.07
N ARG A 87 -13.57 11.42 10.17
CA ARG A 87 -12.96 12.72 10.50
C ARG A 87 -13.98 13.69 11.11
N GLN A 88 -15.17 13.79 10.55
CA GLN A 88 -16.24 14.64 11.09
C GLN A 88 -16.69 14.20 12.50
N ILE A 89 -16.86 12.89 12.70
CA ILE A 89 -17.23 12.33 14.01
C ILE A 89 -16.11 12.57 15.04
N TYR A 90 -14.87 12.33 14.63
CA TYR A 90 -13.69 12.58 15.45
C TYR A 90 -13.63 14.04 15.92
N LEU A 91 -13.77 15.00 15.00
CA LEU A 91 -13.78 16.43 15.33
C LEU A 91 -14.93 16.79 16.29
N ALA A 92 -16.13 16.25 16.07
CA ALA A 92 -17.27 16.47 16.96
C ALA A 92 -17.05 15.90 18.37
N GLN A 93 -16.32 14.78 18.50
CA GLN A 93 -15.95 14.19 19.78
C GLN A 93 -14.84 14.99 20.47
N ASP A 94 -13.87 15.49 19.70
CA ASP A 94 -12.75 16.30 20.19
C ASP A 94 -13.25 17.62 20.81
N LEU A 95 -14.18 18.30 20.12
CA LEU A 95 -14.86 19.49 20.65
C LEU A 95 -15.63 19.24 21.96
N ARG A 96 -16.02 17.99 22.23
CA ARG A 96 -16.70 17.57 23.46
C ARG A 96 -15.71 17.06 24.53
N ALA A 97 -14.41 17.30 24.35
CA ALA A 97 -13.33 16.79 25.20
C ALA A 97 -13.33 15.25 25.33
N GLY A 98 -13.80 14.53 24.29
CA GLY A 98 -13.91 13.07 24.29
C GLY A 98 -12.58 12.33 24.42
N TYR A 99 -11.46 12.97 24.08
CA TYR A 99 -10.12 12.39 24.05
C TYR A 99 -9.21 12.87 25.19
N ARG A 100 -9.77 13.45 26.26
CA ARG A 100 -8.97 14.04 27.36
C ARG A 100 -8.11 13.03 28.13
N ASN A 101 -8.65 11.84 28.40
CA ASN A 101 -7.96 10.76 29.12
C ASN A 101 -7.95 9.50 28.25
N ILE A 102 -7.01 8.57 28.49
CA ILE A 102 -6.96 7.29 27.76
C ILE A 102 -8.28 6.50 27.90
N GLN A 103 -8.86 6.47 29.10
CA GLN A 103 -10.15 5.81 29.35
C GLN A 103 -11.31 6.42 28.55
N THR A 104 -11.41 7.76 28.52
CA THR A 104 -12.46 8.46 27.77
C THR A 104 -12.21 8.39 26.27
N GLY A 105 -10.93 8.41 25.86
CA GLY A 105 -10.50 8.25 24.47
C GLY A 105 -10.88 6.89 23.91
N LEU A 106 -10.68 5.81 24.68
CA LEU A 106 -11.10 4.46 24.26
C LEU A 106 -12.62 4.35 24.12
N ALA A 107 -13.38 4.95 25.04
CA ALA A 107 -14.83 5.01 24.95
C ALA A 107 -15.33 5.84 23.75
N SER A 108 -14.67 6.96 23.45
CA SER A 108 -14.99 7.82 22.30
C SER A 108 -14.66 7.13 20.97
N LEU A 109 -13.52 6.44 20.91
CA LEU A 109 -13.12 5.62 19.77
C LEU A 109 -14.13 4.49 19.51
N GLY A 110 -14.57 3.78 20.56
CA GLY A 110 -15.61 2.76 20.44
C GLY A 110 -16.91 3.30 19.84
N LYS A 111 -17.35 4.50 20.27
CA LYS A 111 -18.52 5.20 19.69
C LYS A 111 -18.30 5.60 18.23
N LEU A 112 -17.08 6.03 17.88
CA LEU A 112 -16.72 6.37 16.50
C LEU A 112 -16.80 5.12 15.61
N ILE A 113 -16.17 4.01 16.01
CA ILE A 113 -16.23 2.75 15.26
C ILE A 113 -17.68 2.30 15.07
N LEU A 114 -18.46 2.26 16.15
CA LEU A 114 -19.85 1.81 16.10
C LEU A 114 -20.71 2.68 15.16
N SER A 115 -20.55 4.00 15.23
CA SER A 115 -21.32 4.93 14.38
C SER A 115 -20.94 4.81 12.90
N VAL A 116 -19.65 4.67 12.58
CA VAL A 116 -19.18 4.42 11.21
C VAL A 116 -19.69 3.07 10.70
N PHE A 117 -19.65 2.02 11.54
CA PHE A 117 -20.16 0.70 11.19
C PHE A 117 -21.67 0.71 10.90
N ILE A 118 -22.48 1.27 11.80
CA ILE A 118 -23.94 1.37 11.59
C ILE A 118 -24.24 2.16 10.31
N LYS A 119 -23.50 3.24 10.04
CA LYS A 119 -23.70 4.04 8.83
C LYS A 119 -23.33 3.27 7.57
N SER A 120 -22.22 2.52 7.58
CA SER A 120 -21.81 1.66 6.47
C SER A 120 -22.83 0.55 6.20
N TYR A 121 -23.35 -0.09 7.25
CA TYR A 121 -24.39 -1.12 7.14
C TYR A 121 -25.70 -0.56 6.57
N ARG A 122 -26.14 0.62 7.01
CA ARG A 122 -27.31 1.28 6.40
C ARG A 122 -27.06 1.66 4.94
N GLN A 123 -25.85 2.09 4.60
CA GLN A 123 -25.47 2.44 3.24
C GLN A 123 -25.48 1.21 2.31
N SER A 124 -25.07 0.03 2.79
CA SER A 124 -25.13 -1.19 1.98
C SER A 124 -26.56 -1.62 1.71
N LEU A 125 -27.45 -1.54 2.71
CA LEU A 125 -28.89 -1.79 2.53
C LEU A 125 -29.51 -0.82 1.53
N ALA A 126 -29.25 0.49 1.67
CA ALA A 126 -29.75 1.49 0.73
C ALA A 126 -29.23 1.27 -0.71
N MET A 127 -27.99 0.81 -0.85
CA MET A 127 -27.42 0.47 -2.15
C MET A 127 -28.10 -0.78 -2.75
N TYR A 128 -28.36 -1.80 -1.93
CA TYR A 128 -29.11 -2.98 -2.35
C TYR A 128 -30.53 -2.63 -2.79
N ASP A 129 -31.26 -1.82 -2.02
CA ASP A 129 -32.61 -1.36 -2.36
C ASP A 129 -32.61 -0.58 -3.69
N ALA A 130 -31.60 0.27 -3.91
CA ALA A 130 -31.43 1.01 -5.15
C ALA A 130 -31.13 0.10 -6.36
N LEU A 131 -30.39 -1.00 -6.16
CA LEU A 131 -30.16 -2.01 -7.20
C LEU A 131 -31.46 -2.74 -7.54
N VAL A 132 -32.21 -3.20 -6.53
CA VAL A 132 -33.50 -3.87 -6.71
C VAL A 132 -34.49 -2.96 -7.46
N ALA A 133 -34.56 -1.68 -7.11
CA ALA A 133 -35.40 -0.69 -7.79
C ALA A 133 -35.02 -0.47 -9.27
N ARG A 134 -33.78 -0.77 -9.66
CA ARG A 134 -33.28 -0.70 -11.05
C ARG A 134 -33.43 -2.03 -11.80
N CYS A 135 -34.29 -2.92 -11.33
CA CYS A 135 -34.52 -4.25 -11.91
C CYS A 135 -33.26 -5.14 -11.90
N TYR A 136 -32.50 -5.11 -10.80
CA TYR A 136 -31.34 -5.98 -10.65
C TYR A 136 -31.70 -7.47 -10.82
N THR A 137 -31.21 -8.09 -11.89
CA THR A 137 -31.54 -9.48 -12.29
C THR A 137 -30.34 -10.41 -12.04
N GLU A 138 -29.67 -10.25 -10.89
CA GLU A 138 -28.52 -11.06 -10.41
C GLU A 138 -27.18 -10.91 -11.16
N LYS A 139 -27.16 -10.21 -12.30
CA LYS A 139 -25.93 -9.88 -13.04
C LYS A 139 -25.74 -8.37 -13.10
N LEU A 140 -24.56 -7.90 -12.72
CA LEU A 140 -24.09 -6.53 -12.92
C LEU A 140 -23.29 -6.50 -14.24
N PRO A 141 -23.92 -6.23 -15.41
CA PRO A 141 -23.17 -5.97 -16.63
C PRO A 141 -22.50 -4.60 -16.48
N VAL A 142 -21.24 -4.59 -16.05
CA VAL A 142 -20.43 -3.38 -15.98
C VAL A 142 -20.06 -2.95 -17.39
N LEU A 143 -20.43 -1.73 -17.76
CA LEU A 143 -19.97 -1.08 -18.98
C LEU A 143 -18.48 -0.74 -18.80
N GLU A 144 -17.61 -1.38 -19.57
CA GLU A 144 -16.17 -1.12 -19.55
C GLU A 144 -15.88 0.32 -19.97
N GLU A 145 -15.30 1.12 -19.06
CA GLU A 145 -14.67 2.38 -19.46
C GLU A 145 -13.41 2.07 -20.28
N ARG A 146 -13.49 2.24 -21.60
CA ARG A 146 -12.33 2.11 -22.50
C ARG A 146 -11.33 3.24 -22.25
N ARG A 147 -10.27 2.93 -21.49
CA ARG A 147 -9.08 3.79 -21.43
C ARG A 147 -8.31 3.71 -22.75
N GLN A 148 -8.09 4.85 -23.40
CA GLN A 148 -7.29 4.93 -24.62
C GLN A 148 -5.79 4.93 -24.27
N TRP A 149 -5.05 3.92 -24.73
CA TRP A 149 -3.62 3.79 -24.48
C TRP A 149 -2.82 4.70 -25.42
N SER A 150 -2.02 5.62 -24.87
CA SER A 150 -0.98 6.30 -25.66
C SER A 150 0.22 5.36 -25.85
N ARG A 151 0.43 4.88 -27.07
CA ARG A 151 1.55 3.99 -27.44
C ARG A 151 2.93 4.60 -27.12
N ARG A 152 3.03 5.93 -27.10
CA ARG A 152 4.26 6.66 -26.76
C ARG A 152 4.68 6.45 -25.31
N ASN A 153 3.73 6.44 -24.37
CA ASN A 153 4.05 6.23 -22.95
C ASN A 153 4.47 4.79 -22.68
N ILE A 154 3.85 3.81 -23.34
CA ILE A 154 4.26 2.39 -23.22
C ILE A 154 5.70 2.22 -23.70
N LEU A 155 6.03 2.80 -24.86
CA LEU A 155 7.38 2.75 -25.42
C LEU A 155 8.40 3.38 -24.47
N LEU A 156 8.10 4.56 -23.90
CA LEU A 156 9.00 5.22 -22.95
C LEU A 156 9.23 4.39 -21.68
N ILE A 157 8.19 3.73 -21.14
CA ILE A 157 8.33 2.86 -19.97
C ILE A 157 9.26 1.69 -20.28
N PHE A 158 9.04 0.97 -21.39
CA PHE A 158 9.91 -0.15 -21.79
C PHE A 158 11.36 0.30 -22.05
N LEU A 159 11.56 1.50 -22.58
CA LEU A 159 12.89 2.02 -22.88
C LEU A 159 13.65 2.38 -21.59
N ILE A 160 12.97 3.02 -20.63
CA ILE A 160 13.54 3.35 -19.33
C ILE A 160 13.85 2.08 -18.53
N ASP A 161 12.91 1.13 -18.46
CA ASP A 161 13.08 -0.13 -17.72
C ASP A 161 14.18 -0.99 -18.35
N GLY A 162 14.23 -1.04 -19.69
CA GLY A 162 15.30 -1.69 -20.43
C GLY A 162 16.68 -1.07 -20.16
N ALA A 163 16.78 0.26 -20.13
CA ALA A 163 18.02 0.96 -19.81
C ALA A 163 18.50 0.70 -18.36
N LEU A 164 17.55 0.57 -17.42
CA LEU A 164 17.81 0.25 -16.01
C LEU A 164 18.31 -1.19 -15.83
N VAL A 165 17.72 -2.15 -16.54
CA VAL A 165 18.20 -3.54 -16.55
C VAL A 165 19.58 -3.64 -17.21
N LEU A 166 19.82 -2.87 -18.27
CA LEU A 166 21.12 -2.82 -18.93
C LEU A 166 22.20 -2.30 -17.97
N SER A 167 21.96 -1.17 -17.30
CA SER A 167 22.92 -0.60 -16.35
C SER A 167 23.19 -1.53 -15.16
N ALA A 168 22.17 -2.25 -14.68
CA ALA A 168 22.32 -3.26 -13.65
C ALA A 168 23.15 -4.48 -14.12
N LEU A 169 23.02 -4.92 -15.38
CA LEU A 169 23.85 -5.99 -15.95
C LEU A 169 25.30 -5.54 -16.16
N TYR A 170 25.52 -4.29 -16.60
CA TYR A 170 26.87 -3.72 -16.73
C TYR A 170 27.56 -3.50 -15.38
N ALA A 171 26.81 -3.16 -14.32
CA ALA A 171 27.34 -3.00 -12.97
C ALA A 171 27.45 -4.32 -12.18
N GLY A 172 26.59 -5.29 -12.47
CA GLY A 172 26.57 -6.62 -11.83
C GLY A 172 27.49 -7.65 -12.50
N GLY A 173 28.11 -7.31 -13.64
CA GLY A 173 29.09 -8.16 -14.34
C GLY A 173 30.51 -8.12 -13.78
N SER A 174 30.74 -7.39 -12.68
CA SER A 174 32.02 -7.33 -11.97
C SER A 174 31.83 -7.70 -10.49
N VAL A 175 31.43 -8.94 -10.23
CA VAL A 175 31.62 -9.63 -8.95
C VAL A 175 32.19 -11.01 -9.26
#